data_AF-A0A9D9PYD0-F1
#
_entry.id   AF-A0A9D9PYD0-F1
#
_cell.length_a   1.000
_cell.length_b   1.000
_cell.length_c   1.000
_cell.angle_alpha   90.00
_cell.angle_beta   90.00
_cell.angle_gamma   90.00
#
_symmetry.space_group_name_H-M   'P 1'
#
loop_
_entity.id
_entity.type
_entity.pdbx_description
1 polymer ?
#
loop_
_entity_poly.entity_id
_entity_poly.type
_entity_poly.pdbx_seq_one_letter_code
_entity_poly.pdbx_strand_id
1 'polypeptide(L)'
;MTAIFAAIGGSATIEEIKRVLYLTSRVTPESSRLPATSLQKLLERMGREGMLVCEDGKWRGTAGTPAERRGILGDKRWATLPDAVSRAIPAVNNQGVADLDLISRDLRNALYVHDAALVNSAINVLRDNLHGDYLDGAIFDCLYDPKDCDWLLELPTPLLAVCAWQLVPIAIRRMAPITPLAEKLLASQTDFPAIATFPLVDYELLCGHWSNAISLLKALPHTPARELRQGWLACMAGQNDKSLNFFIDALYESRQKDNHEFYFQTVGGIFFILAQVRLSSENSLSSAATNAELGMRLPEWREVYEALSLVISSRHYKEFSTSDIPTPSLSRPLNAFFIILAEYWINNQLSDKSLAMLRKLSGLASKCGFIWLQQEIDELLERCQSGNISRDRHFHVLEYKNVPFIIDCIPVRNGWMTRLSGINDFLASLADKPVRRLVWHITNDENKGGLLTARPVEQHLIRNGKWSKGRKFTAYRSQDYCNGEEPPDLYAQNYRLSPHDKYSCTVLKQVQEKLEQQTISERTAWGIVFQALVGHPLLFLDTPVPRPITCRAASPYVRLLNAGNCYEFQLWPQ
;
A
#
# COMPACT_ATOMS: atom_id res chain seq x y z
N MET A 1 21.93 -25.77 44.54
CA MET A 1 20.48 -25.56 44.38
C MET A 1 20.15 -24.27 43.66
N THR A 2 20.68 -23.10 44.07
CA THR A 2 20.42 -21.81 43.39
C THR A 2 20.72 -21.84 41.89
N ALA A 3 21.88 -22.37 41.48
CA ALA A 3 22.22 -22.53 40.06
C ALA A 3 21.24 -23.44 39.29
N ILE A 4 20.79 -24.52 39.91
CA ILE A 4 19.83 -25.46 39.32
C ILE A 4 18.49 -24.74 39.07
N PHE A 5 17.98 -24.01 40.06
CA PHE A 5 16.72 -23.27 39.87
C PHE A 5 16.87 -22.06 38.94
N ALA A 6 18.04 -21.43 38.86
CA ALA A 6 18.34 -20.41 37.86
C ALA A 6 18.28 -20.99 36.43
N ALA A 7 18.87 -22.17 36.23
CA ALA A 7 18.83 -22.89 34.96
C ALA A 7 17.43 -23.39 34.60
N ILE A 8 16.69 -23.95 35.57
CA ILE A 8 15.29 -24.39 35.36
C ILE A 8 14.42 -23.20 34.96
N GLY A 9 14.61 -22.03 35.57
CA GLY A 9 13.94 -20.78 35.17
C GLY A 9 12.42 -20.73 35.40
N GLY A 10 11.80 -21.84 35.81
CA GLY A 10 10.38 -22.00 36.12
C GLY A 10 10.14 -23.00 37.27
N SER A 11 8.97 -23.63 37.28
CA SER A 11 8.58 -24.61 38.30
C SER A 11 8.98 -26.04 37.91
N ALA A 12 9.52 -26.83 38.84
CA ALA A 12 9.87 -28.24 38.63
C ALA A 12 9.41 -29.13 39.79
N THR A 13 9.03 -30.36 39.45
CA THR A 13 8.70 -31.41 40.42
C THR A 13 9.96 -31.94 41.11
N ILE A 14 9.79 -32.61 42.25
CA ILE A 14 10.90 -33.21 43.00
C ILE A 14 11.66 -34.25 42.15
N GLU A 15 10.95 -35.04 41.33
CA GLU A 15 11.59 -36.06 40.47
C GLU A 15 12.40 -35.41 39.34
N GLU A 16 11.92 -34.31 38.74
CA GLU A 16 12.69 -33.55 37.76
C GLU A 16 13.96 -32.94 38.38
N ILE A 17 13.85 -32.33 39.56
CA ILE A 17 15.00 -31.76 40.29
C ILE A 17 16.02 -32.86 40.62
N LYS A 18 15.55 -34.01 41.08
CA LYS A 18 16.39 -35.19 41.36
C LYS A 18 17.09 -35.70 40.10
N ARG A 19 16.40 -35.71 38.96
CA ARG A 19 16.99 -36.09 37.67
C ARG A 19 18.06 -35.09 37.23
N VAL A 20 17.86 -33.79 37.41
CA VAL A 20 18.90 -32.76 37.16
C VAL A 20 20.12 -33.00 38.07
N LEU A 21 19.90 -33.22 39.37
CA LEU A 21 20.97 -33.52 40.33
C LEU A 21 21.77 -34.77 39.96
N TYR A 22 21.08 -35.81 39.49
CA TYR A 22 21.72 -37.04 39.01
C TYR A 22 22.58 -36.79 37.77
N LEU A 23 22.04 -36.08 36.77
CA LEU A 23 22.74 -35.74 35.52
C LEU A 23 23.92 -34.78 35.75
N THR A 24 23.86 -33.97 36.81
CA THR A 24 24.95 -33.05 37.23
C THR A 24 25.84 -33.62 38.34
N SER A 25 25.83 -34.94 38.55
CA SER A 25 26.60 -35.63 39.61
C SER A 25 28.11 -35.34 39.57
N ARG A 26 28.68 -35.03 38.41
CA ARG A 26 30.08 -34.60 38.29
C ARG A 26 30.36 -33.25 38.93
N VAL A 27 29.36 -32.37 38.95
CA VAL A 27 29.46 -30.99 39.48
C VAL A 27 28.93 -30.93 40.92
N THR A 28 27.93 -31.75 41.26
CA THR A 28 27.30 -31.78 42.58
C THR A 28 27.23 -33.21 43.16
N PRO A 29 28.38 -33.86 43.41
CA PRO A 29 28.41 -35.27 43.80
C PRO A 29 27.64 -35.56 45.09
N GLU A 30 27.76 -34.67 46.08
CA GLU A 30 27.05 -34.80 47.37
C GLU A 30 25.52 -34.69 47.23
N SER A 31 25.05 -33.82 46.34
CA SER A 31 23.61 -33.60 46.13
C SER A 31 22.98 -34.66 45.21
N SER A 32 23.77 -35.25 44.30
CA SER A 32 23.29 -36.26 43.35
C SER A 32 22.84 -37.58 43.98
N ARG A 33 23.26 -37.86 45.22
CA ARG A 33 22.95 -39.08 45.97
C ARG A 33 21.88 -38.89 47.05
N LEU A 34 21.26 -37.71 47.13
CA LEU A 34 20.25 -37.44 48.14
C LEU A 34 18.99 -38.29 47.92
N PRO A 35 18.51 -39.04 48.93
CA PRO A 35 17.20 -39.69 48.89
C PRO A 35 16.09 -38.66 48.67
N ALA A 36 15.00 -39.05 48.01
CA ALA A 36 13.87 -38.14 47.72
C ALA A 36 13.33 -37.44 48.98
N THR A 37 13.26 -38.17 50.10
CA THR A 37 12.84 -37.63 51.41
C THR A 37 13.80 -36.58 51.97
N SER A 38 15.09 -36.72 51.72
CA SER A 38 16.11 -35.74 52.16
C SER A 38 16.13 -34.51 51.24
N LEU A 39 15.93 -34.71 49.94
CA LEU A 39 15.77 -33.62 48.97
C LEU A 39 14.52 -32.81 49.29
N GLN A 40 13.40 -33.46 49.60
CA GLN A 40 12.16 -32.77 50.00
C GLN A 40 12.38 -31.89 51.25
N LYS A 41 13.00 -32.43 52.30
CA LYS A 41 13.33 -31.65 53.51
C LYS A 41 14.24 -30.46 53.21
N LEU A 42 15.20 -30.60 52.29
CA LEU A 42 16.07 -29.52 51.86
C LEU A 42 15.28 -28.43 51.13
N LEU A 43 14.41 -28.80 50.20
CA LEU A 43 13.56 -27.87 49.46
C LEU A 43 12.60 -27.11 50.40
N GLU A 44 11.97 -27.81 51.35
CA GLU A 44 11.13 -27.21 52.39
C GLU A 44 11.89 -26.24 53.30
N ARG A 45 13.15 -26.54 53.63
CA ARG A 45 14.01 -25.60 54.36
C ARG A 45 14.29 -24.35 53.52
N MET A 46 14.69 -24.52 52.26
CA MET A 46 14.94 -23.39 51.35
C MET A 46 13.67 -22.56 51.08
N GLY A 47 12.49 -23.20 51.10
CA GLY A 47 11.20 -22.52 51.03
C GLY A 47 10.95 -21.65 52.26
N ARG A 48 11.23 -22.15 53.46
CA ARG A 48 11.13 -21.35 54.71
C ARG A 48 12.12 -20.20 54.76
N GLU A 49 13.28 -20.34 54.14
CA GLU A 49 14.29 -19.28 53.99
C GLU A 49 13.95 -18.26 52.88
N GLY A 50 12.82 -18.44 52.18
CA GLY A 50 12.38 -17.52 51.12
C GLY A 50 13.18 -17.65 49.81
N MET A 51 13.96 -18.71 49.63
CA MET A 51 14.73 -18.95 48.40
C MET A 51 13.93 -19.69 47.33
N LEU A 52 12.91 -20.45 47.73
CA LEU A 52 12.04 -21.20 46.84
C LEU A 52 10.57 -20.97 47.18
N VAL A 53 9.70 -21.09 46.18
CA VAL A 53 8.25 -21.14 46.35
C VAL A 53 7.76 -22.49 45.86
N CYS A 54 6.86 -23.10 46.63
CA CYS A 54 6.17 -24.33 46.25
C CYS A 54 4.71 -23.99 45.94
N GLU A 55 4.29 -24.24 44.71
CA GLU A 55 2.92 -24.08 44.22
C GLU A 55 2.53 -25.38 43.51
N ASP A 56 1.38 -25.97 43.87
CA ASP A 56 0.85 -27.22 43.29
C ASP A 56 1.85 -28.38 43.24
N GLY A 57 2.68 -28.52 44.29
CA GLY A 57 3.70 -29.57 44.39
C GLY A 57 4.92 -29.37 43.48
N LYS A 58 5.05 -28.21 42.82
CA LYS A 58 6.21 -27.81 42.03
C LYS A 58 6.98 -26.71 42.72
N TRP A 59 8.30 -26.79 42.65
CA TRP A 59 9.23 -25.83 43.25
C TRP A 59 9.76 -24.87 42.20
N ARG A 60 9.78 -23.57 42.51
CA ARG A 60 10.40 -22.52 41.69
C ARG A 60 11.35 -21.67 42.52
N GLY A 61 12.39 -21.11 41.89
CA GLY A 61 13.24 -20.08 42.52
C GLY A 61 12.50 -18.76 42.70
N THR A 62 12.71 -18.06 43.83
CA THR A 62 11.89 -16.88 44.19
C THR A 62 12.15 -15.62 43.40
N ALA A 63 13.37 -15.35 42.96
CA ALA A 63 13.68 -14.29 42.00
C ALA A 63 15.17 -14.35 41.72
N GLY A 64 15.52 -14.41 40.44
CA GLY A 64 16.86 -14.05 40.00
C GLY A 64 16.68 -13.16 38.78
N THR A 65 17.27 -11.97 38.79
CA THR A 65 17.30 -11.11 37.60
C THR A 65 17.96 -11.87 36.43
N PRO A 66 17.65 -11.55 35.17
CA PRO A 66 18.35 -12.14 34.02
C PRO A 66 19.88 -12.04 34.17
N ALA A 67 20.38 -10.90 34.65
CA ALA A 67 21.80 -10.67 34.93
C ALA A 67 22.36 -11.64 36.00
N GLU A 68 21.65 -11.89 37.10
CA GLU A 68 22.07 -12.86 38.11
C GLU A 68 22.10 -14.29 37.56
N ARG A 69 21.09 -14.68 36.77
CA ARG A 69 21.06 -16.00 36.12
C ARG A 69 22.23 -16.16 35.16
N ARG A 70 22.52 -15.13 34.36
CA ARG A 70 23.66 -15.08 33.44
C ARG A 70 24.98 -15.16 34.20
N GLY A 71 25.14 -14.43 35.30
CA GLY A 71 26.33 -14.50 36.14
C GLY A 71 26.57 -15.89 36.75
N ILE A 72 25.50 -16.58 37.16
CA ILE A 72 25.60 -17.95 37.69
C ILE A 72 25.95 -18.95 36.58
N LEU A 73 25.27 -18.88 35.44
CA LEU A 73 25.48 -19.82 34.33
C LEU A 73 26.79 -19.55 33.56
N GLY A 74 27.27 -18.31 33.53
CA GLY A 74 28.56 -17.95 32.93
C GLY A 74 29.78 -18.54 33.67
N ASP A 75 29.61 -19.03 34.91
CA ASP A 75 30.66 -19.76 35.61
C ASP A 75 30.86 -21.15 34.96
N LYS A 76 32.08 -21.39 34.47
CA LYS A 76 32.48 -22.65 33.81
C LYS A 76 32.20 -23.91 34.63
N ARG A 77 32.09 -23.80 35.96
CA ARG A 77 31.68 -24.92 36.83
C ARG A 77 30.30 -25.46 36.48
N TRP A 78 29.42 -24.62 35.93
CA TRP A 78 28.05 -24.98 35.56
C TRP A 78 27.85 -25.17 34.05
N ALA A 79 28.92 -25.27 33.25
CA ALA A 79 28.82 -25.40 31.80
C ALA A 79 27.95 -26.58 31.32
N THR A 80 27.91 -27.68 32.08
CA THR A 80 27.09 -28.88 31.75
C THR A 80 25.66 -28.83 32.29
N LEU A 81 25.31 -27.82 33.09
CA LEU A 81 24.01 -27.71 33.72
C LEU A 81 22.87 -27.49 32.71
N PRO A 82 23.00 -26.67 31.66
CA PRO A 82 21.95 -26.52 30.66
C PRO A 82 21.56 -27.83 29.97
N ASP A 83 22.54 -28.64 29.53
CA ASP A 83 22.28 -29.97 28.94
C ASP A 83 21.52 -30.87 29.93
N ALA A 84 21.98 -30.91 31.18
CA ALA A 84 21.33 -31.70 32.22
C ALA A 84 19.88 -31.27 32.48
N VAL A 85 19.60 -29.96 32.47
CA VAL A 85 18.23 -29.42 32.63
C VAL A 85 17.36 -29.78 31.42
N SER A 86 17.86 -29.57 30.19
CA SER A 86 17.13 -29.92 28.96
C SER A 86 16.80 -31.43 28.91
N ARG A 87 17.71 -32.29 29.35
CA ARG A 87 17.48 -33.75 29.39
C ARG A 87 16.61 -34.23 30.54
N ALA A 88 16.53 -33.47 31.63
CA ALA A 88 15.69 -33.80 32.79
C ALA A 88 14.25 -33.32 32.58
N ILE A 89 14.09 -32.14 31.99
CA ILE A 89 12.82 -31.46 31.73
C ILE A 89 12.80 -31.11 30.24
N PRO A 90 12.52 -32.09 29.35
CA PRO A 90 12.65 -31.90 27.91
C PRO A 90 11.60 -30.93 27.39
N ALA A 91 12.03 -30.08 26.45
CA ALA A 91 11.15 -29.13 25.79
C ALA A 91 10.12 -29.80 24.86
N VAL A 92 10.38 -31.05 24.46
CA VAL A 92 9.42 -31.91 23.76
C VAL A 92 9.05 -33.05 24.70
N ASN A 93 7.77 -33.16 25.03
CA ASN A 93 7.31 -34.21 25.93
C ASN A 93 7.29 -35.59 25.25
N ASN A 94 7.00 -36.65 26.00
CA ASN A 94 6.97 -38.02 25.48
C ASN A 94 5.89 -38.26 24.41
N GLN A 95 4.93 -37.34 24.26
CA GLN A 95 3.88 -37.39 23.23
C GLN A 95 4.27 -36.61 21.96
N GLY A 96 5.48 -36.03 21.93
CA GLY A 96 5.95 -35.23 20.79
C GLY A 96 5.43 -33.78 20.79
N VAL A 97 4.78 -33.33 21.87
CA VAL A 97 4.31 -31.94 21.98
C VAL A 97 5.42 -31.07 22.52
N ALA A 98 5.78 -30.03 21.76
CA ALA A 98 6.78 -29.04 22.13
C ALA A 98 6.19 -27.91 22.98
N ASP A 99 7.01 -27.40 23.91
CA ASP A 99 6.67 -26.30 24.82
C ASP A 99 7.61 -25.12 24.57
N LEU A 100 7.07 -24.01 24.06
CA LEU A 100 7.83 -22.82 23.67
C LEU A 100 8.61 -22.21 24.85
N ASP A 101 8.08 -22.26 26.07
CA ASP A 101 8.74 -21.69 27.26
C ASP A 101 9.97 -22.52 27.62
N LEU A 102 9.89 -23.85 27.47
CA LEU A 102 11.02 -24.75 27.72
C LEU A 102 12.09 -24.64 26.63
N ILE A 103 11.72 -24.44 25.35
CA ILE A 103 12.71 -24.19 24.30
C ILE A 103 13.38 -22.82 24.53
N SER A 104 12.61 -21.78 24.90
CA SER A 104 13.13 -20.45 25.24
C SER A 104 14.12 -20.53 26.41
N ARG A 105 13.79 -21.32 27.45
CA ARG A 105 14.70 -21.62 28.57
C ARG A 105 16.00 -22.25 28.07
N ASP A 106 15.92 -23.26 27.23
CA ASP A 106 17.08 -24.00 26.74
C ASP A 106 17.98 -23.13 25.88
N LEU A 107 17.41 -22.34 24.97
CA LEU A 107 18.13 -21.37 24.15
C LEU A 107 18.85 -20.31 25.01
N ARG A 108 18.12 -19.71 25.96
CA ARG A 108 18.69 -18.73 26.91
C ARG A 108 19.86 -19.33 27.70
N ASN A 109 19.67 -20.52 28.27
CA ASN A 109 20.71 -21.17 29.06
C ASN A 109 21.95 -21.49 28.22
N ALA A 110 21.75 -21.99 27.00
CA ALA A 110 22.82 -22.30 26.05
C ALA A 110 23.63 -21.06 25.69
N LEU A 111 22.96 -19.91 25.49
CA LEU A 111 23.61 -18.63 25.26
C LEU A 111 24.40 -18.16 26.48
N TYR A 112 23.87 -18.28 27.70
CA TYR A 112 24.61 -17.85 28.91
C TYR A 112 25.87 -18.68 29.20
N VAL A 113 25.90 -19.95 28.81
CA VAL A 113 27.12 -20.79 28.94
C VAL A 113 28.03 -20.73 27.71
N HIS A 114 27.67 -19.95 26.70
CA HIS A 114 28.36 -19.84 25.42
C HIS A 114 28.50 -21.17 24.63
N ASP A 115 27.51 -22.06 24.71
CA ASP A 115 27.53 -23.35 24.01
C ASP A 115 26.76 -23.30 22.68
N ALA A 116 27.50 -23.17 21.58
CA ALA A 116 26.94 -23.11 20.23
C ALA A 116 26.22 -24.40 19.80
N ALA A 117 26.62 -25.57 20.32
CA ALA A 117 25.98 -26.84 19.98
C ALA A 117 24.58 -26.92 20.60
N LEU A 118 24.46 -26.50 21.87
CA LEU A 118 23.16 -26.43 22.54
C LEU A 118 22.23 -25.37 21.94
N VAL A 119 22.78 -24.21 21.53
CA VAL A 119 22.00 -23.18 20.81
C VAL A 119 21.42 -23.75 19.51
N ASN A 120 22.26 -24.41 18.70
CA ASN A 120 21.79 -25.03 17.46
C ASN A 120 20.76 -26.14 17.71
N SER A 121 20.93 -26.92 18.78
CA SER A 121 19.96 -27.94 19.19
C SER A 121 18.60 -27.31 19.51
N ALA A 122 18.57 -26.25 20.32
CA ALA A 122 17.33 -25.56 20.66
C ALA A 122 16.63 -24.95 19.44
N ILE A 123 17.40 -24.33 18.53
CA ILE A 123 16.87 -23.75 17.29
C ILE A 123 16.29 -24.84 16.37
N ASN A 124 16.95 -25.99 16.23
CA ASN A 124 16.42 -27.10 15.43
C ASN A 124 15.12 -27.65 16.03
N VAL A 125 15.06 -27.83 17.36
CA VAL A 125 13.82 -28.25 18.03
C VAL A 125 12.68 -27.26 17.76
N LEU A 126 12.95 -25.96 17.82
CA LEU A 126 11.95 -24.95 17.48
C LEU A 126 11.48 -25.05 16.03
N ARG A 127 12.43 -25.10 15.07
CA ARG A 127 12.12 -25.17 13.64
C ARG A 127 11.26 -26.40 13.32
N ASP A 128 11.60 -27.54 13.90
CA ASP A 128 11.01 -28.83 13.54
C ASP A 128 9.65 -29.06 14.22
N ASN A 129 9.37 -28.42 15.37
CA ASN A 129 8.14 -28.65 16.13
C ASN A 129 7.19 -27.43 16.18
N LEU A 130 7.71 -26.21 16.06
CA LEU A 130 6.97 -24.95 16.19
C LEU A 130 7.35 -23.97 15.08
N HIS A 131 7.07 -24.37 13.83
CA HIS A 131 7.48 -23.61 12.65
C HIS A 131 6.94 -22.17 12.61
N GLY A 132 5.72 -21.94 13.09
CA GLY A 132 5.14 -20.59 13.18
C GLY A 132 5.92 -19.68 14.12
N ASP A 133 6.20 -20.15 15.34
CA ASP A 133 6.96 -19.41 16.36
C ASP A 133 8.43 -19.19 15.94
N TYR A 134 9.00 -20.15 15.20
CA TYR A 134 10.31 -20.00 14.57
C TYR A 134 10.35 -18.81 13.60
N LEU A 135 9.30 -18.63 12.78
CA LEU A 135 9.23 -17.53 11.81
C LEU A 135 8.95 -16.17 12.45
N ASP A 136 8.11 -16.12 13.49
CA ASP A 136 7.84 -14.89 14.26
C ASP A 136 9.06 -14.50 15.12
N GLY A 137 9.90 -15.47 15.48
CA GLY A 137 11.09 -15.24 16.29
C GLY A 137 10.77 -14.98 17.78
N ALA A 138 9.55 -15.28 18.21
CA ALA A 138 9.08 -15.09 19.58
C ALA A 138 10.00 -15.74 20.63
N ILE A 139 10.66 -16.85 20.30
CA ILE A 139 11.64 -17.50 21.19
C ILE A 139 12.79 -16.56 21.61
N PHE A 140 13.16 -15.63 20.74
CA PHE A 140 14.29 -14.74 20.96
C PHE A 140 13.90 -13.51 21.80
N ASP A 141 12.61 -13.36 22.15
CA ASP A 141 12.14 -12.31 23.07
C ASP A 141 12.79 -12.42 24.43
N CYS A 142 13.10 -13.64 24.88
CA CYS A 142 13.80 -13.87 26.14
C CYS A 142 15.27 -13.36 26.13
N LEU A 143 15.81 -13.03 24.95
CA LEU A 143 17.19 -12.58 24.77
C LEU A 143 17.31 -11.08 24.59
N TYR A 144 16.20 -10.40 24.29
CA TYR A 144 16.17 -8.99 24.01
C TYR A 144 15.40 -8.22 25.08
N ASP A 145 16.11 -7.82 26.13
CA ASP A 145 15.69 -6.73 27.01
C ASP A 145 16.50 -5.49 26.64
N PRO A 146 15.89 -4.43 26.08
CA PRO A 146 16.58 -3.19 25.73
C PRO A 146 17.44 -2.58 26.86
N LYS A 147 17.14 -2.91 28.12
CA LYS A 147 17.87 -2.43 29.30
C LYS A 147 19.07 -3.30 29.70
N ASP A 148 19.19 -4.50 29.12
CA ASP A 148 20.20 -5.50 29.43
C ASP A 148 20.62 -6.25 28.15
N CYS A 149 20.99 -5.50 27.09
CA CYS A 149 21.49 -6.06 25.83
C CYS A 149 23.03 -6.08 25.75
N ASP A 150 23.75 -5.35 26.61
CA ASP A 150 25.20 -5.17 26.47
C ASP A 150 25.99 -6.48 26.58
N TRP A 151 25.46 -7.47 27.33
CA TRP A 151 26.08 -8.79 27.43
C TRP A 151 26.13 -9.52 26.08
N LEU A 152 25.24 -9.22 25.14
CA LEU A 152 25.27 -9.82 23.79
C LEU A 152 26.57 -9.43 23.06
N LEU A 153 27.17 -8.29 23.40
CA LEU A 153 28.43 -7.81 22.81
C LEU A 153 29.63 -8.67 23.22
N GLU A 154 29.51 -9.41 24.32
CA GLU A 154 30.55 -10.29 24.88
C GLU A 154 30.51 -11.70 24.30
N LEU A 155 29.50 -12.02 23.48
CA LEU A 155 29.33 -13.35 22.91
C LEU A 155 30.47 -13.71 21.94
N PRO A 156 30.89 -14.98 21.90
CA PRO A 156 31.79 -15.50 20.86
C PRO A 156 31.21 -15.36 19.44
N THR A 157 32.08 -15.24 18.44
CA THR A 157 31.71 -15.06 17.02
C THR A 157 30.63 -16.04 16.51
N PRO A 158 30.68 -17.35 16.80
CA PRO A 158 29.62 -18.27 16.34
C PRO A 158 28.23 -17.93 16.89
N LEU A 159 28.15 -17.43 18.13
CA LEU A 159 26.89 -17.02 18.75
C LEU A 159 26.45 -15.64 18.28
N LEU A 160 27.39 -14.72 18.02
CA LEU A 160 27.10 -13.46 17.34
C LEU A 160 26.50 -13.69 15.95
N ALA A 161 26.97 -14.70 15.20
CA ALA A 161 26.36 -15.06 13.92
C ALA A 161 24.89 -15.52 14.07
N VAL A 162 24.57 -16.26 15.14
CA VAL A 162 23.18 -16.64 15.45
C VAL A 162 22.34 -15.40 15.78
N CYS A 163 22.88 -14.47 16.58
CA CYS A 163 22.23 -13.19 16.89
C CYS A 163 21.97 -12.38 15.60
N ALA A 164 22.96 -12.28 14.70
CA ALA A 164 22.78 -11.60 13.42
C ALA A 164 21.68 -12.25 12.57
N TRP A 165 21.64 -13.58 12.52
CA TRP A 165 20.65 -14.31 11.75
C TRP A 165 19.23 -14.15 12.30
N GLN A 166 19.05 -14.20 13.63
CA GLN A 166 17.74 -14.37 14.25
C GLN A 166 17.23 -13.13 14.99
N LEU A 167 18.09 -12.41 15.71
CA LEU A 167 17.68 -11.21 16.48
C LEU A 167 17.52 -9.98 15.58
N VAL A 168 18.39 -9.80 14.59
CA VAL A 168 18.34 -8.60 13.72
C VAL A 168 17.01 -8.50 12.96
N PRO A 169 16.46 -9.57 12.34
CA PRO A 169 15.13 -9.49 11.72
C PRO A 169 14.02 -9.06 12.67
N ILE A 170 14.03 -9.53 13.92
CA ILE A 170 13.05 -9.17 14.95
C ILE A 170 13.23 -7.69 15.33
N ALA A 171 14.47 -7.27 15.55
CA ALA A 171 14.79 -5.89 15.87
C ALA A 171 14.38 -4.92 14.76
N ILE A 172 14.55 -5.30 13.49
CA ILE A 172 14.05 -4.54 12.34
C ILE A 172 12.52 -4.40 12.41
N ARG A 173 11.78 -5.51 12.57
CA ARG A 173 10.31 -5.49 12.63
C ARG A 173 9.79 -4.61 13.77
N ARG A 174 10.47 -4.65 14.92
CA ARG A 174 10.12 -3.92 16.14
C ARG A 174 10.73 -2.52 16.24
N MET A 175 11.55 -2.11 15.26
CA MET A 175 12.39 -0.90 15.33
C MET A 175 13.11 -0.78 16.69
N ALA A 176 13.74 -1.86 17.12
CA ALA A 176 14.34 -1.95 18.44
C ALA A 176 15.73 -1.28 18.47
N PRO A 177 16.17 -0.69 19.61
CA PRO A 177 17.50 -0.10 19.74
C PRO A 177 18.58 -1.19 19.77
N ILE A 178 19.16 -1.49 18.60
CA ILE A 178 20.22 -2.50 18.45
C ILE A 178 21.54 -1.93 17.95
N THR A 179 21.71 -0.60 17.86
CA THR A 179 22.89 0.03 17.25
C THR A 179 24.22 -0.51 17.79
N PRO A 180 24.47 -0.63 19.11
CA PRO A 180 25.74 -1.16 19.61
C PRO A 180 25.98 -2.61 19.19
N LEU A 181 24.92 -3.43 19.18
CA LEU A 181 24.98 -4.81 18.71
C LEU A 181 25.23 -4.86 17.21
N ALA A 182 24.52 -4.06 16.41
CA ALA A 182 24.68 -4.00 14.97
C ALA A 182 26.12 -3.61 14.59
N GLU A 183 26.70 -2.60 15.24
CA GLU A 183 28.11 -2.21 15.06
C GLU A 183 29.07 -3.36 15.36
N LYS A 184 28.86 -4.09 16.47
CA LYS A 184 29.64 -5.27 16.82
C LYS A 184 29.52 -6.38 15.77
N LEU A 185 28.30 -6.66 15.30
CA LEU A 185 28.03 -7.67 14.28
C LEU A 185 28.67 -7.30 12.93
N LEU A 186 28.58 -6.04 12.52
CA LEU A 186 29.22 -5.53 11.31
C LEU A 186 30.75 -5.60 11.39
N ALA A 187 31.34 -5.33 12.57
CA ALA A 187 32.78 -5.48 12.77
C ALA A 187 33.27 -6.94 12.66
N SER A 188 32.41 -7.92 12.95
CA SER A 188 32.73 -9.36 12.89
C SER A 188 32.18 -10.07 11.64
N GLN A 189 31.60 -9.34 10.68
CA GLN A 189 30.83 -9.92 9.57
C GLN A 189 31.65 -10.79 8.61
N THR A 190 32.97 -10.62 8.54
CA THR A 190 33.85 -11.44 7.70
C THR A 190 33.91 -12.90 8.13
N ASP A 191 33.64 -13.18 9.40
CA ASP A 191 33.67 -14.53 9.97
C ASP A 191 32.28 -15.20 9.97
N PHE A 192 31.26 -14.49 9.47
CA PHE A 192 29.88 -14.98 9.48
C PHE A 192 29.56 -15.82 8.24
N PRO A 193 28.73 -16.87 8.38
CA PRO A 193 28.12 -17.49 7.23
C PRO A 193 27.17 -16.51 6.53
N ALA A 194 27.00 -16.66 5.22
CA ALA A 194 26.19 -15.76 4.40
C ALA A 194 24.76 -15.53 4.96
N ILE A 195 24.15 -16.55 5.55
CA ILE A 195 22.81 -16.48 6.14
C ILE A 195 22.70 -15.48 7.29
N ALA A 196 23.79 -15.27 8.05
CA ALA A 196 23.86 -14.32 9.16
C ALA A 196 24.17 -12.89 8.67
N THR A 197 24.83 -12.74 7.52
CA THR A 197 25.13 -11.43 6.93
C THR A 197 23.91 -10.81 6.24
N PHE A 198 22.99 -11.62 5.70
CA PHE A 198 21.81 -11.13 4.98
C PHE A 198 20.91 -10.19 5.80
N PRO A 199 20.56 -10.48 7.07
CA PRO A 199 19.82 -9.53 7.90
C PRO A 199 20.56 -8.22 8.18
N LEU A 200 21.89 -8.24 8.21
CA LEU A 200 22.69 -7.01 8.37
C LEU A 200 22.57 -6.11 7.13
N VAL A 201 22.46 -6.69 5.94
CA VAL A 201 22.14 -5.91 4.73
C VAL A 201 20.78 -5.24 4.86
N ASP A 202 19.76 -5.97 5.32
CA ASP A 202 18.40 -5.45 5.49
C ASP A 202 18.38 -4.29 6.51
N TYR A 203 19.14 -4.44 7.60
CA TYR A 203 19.33 -3.41 8.62
C TYR A 203 20.00 -2.15 8.04
N GLU A 204 21.13 -2.30 7.36
CA GLU A 204 21.88 -1.17 6.77
C GLU A 204 21.05 -0.43 5.70
N LEU A 205 20.24 -1.15 4.91
CA LEU A 205 19.32 -0.53 3.95
C LEU A 205 18.26 0.34 4.64
N LEU A 206 17.64 -0.17 5.71
CA LEU A 206 16.62 0.57 6.46
C LEU A 206 17.19 1.72 7.32
N CYS A 207 18.46 1.62 7.71
CA CYS A 207 19.17 2.73 8.35
C CYS A 207 19.64 3.78 7.32
N GLY A 208 19.69 3.45 6.03
CA GLY A 208 20.21 4.34 4.99
C GLY A 208 21.73 4.33 4.86
N HIS A 209 22.41 3.31 5.38
CA HIS A 209 23.84 3.10 5.24
C HIS A 209 24.19 2.36 3.94
N TRP A 210 23.87 2.99 2.80
CA TRP A 210 23.93 2.38 1.47
C TRP A 210 25.29 1.80 1.11
N SER A 211 26.36 2.51 1.44
CA SER A 211 27.74 2.09 1.14
C SER A 211 28.09 0.79 1.83
N ASN A 212 27.66 0.63 3.09
CA ASN A 212 27.86 -0.60 3.85
C ASN A 212 27.02 -1.73 3.28
N ALA A 213 25.72 -1.51 3.04
CA ALA A 213 24.85 -2.51 2.42
C ALA A 213 25.40 -3.02 1.07
N ILE A 214 25.91 -2.12 0.23
CA ILE A 214 26.55 -2.47 -1.05
C ILE A 214 27.83 -3.29 -0.83
N SER A 215 28.66 -2.90 0.14
CA SER A 215 29.90 -3.63 0.47
C SER A 215 29.60 -5.05 0.93
N LEU A 216 28.67 -5.21 1.87
CA LEU A 216 28.19 -6.50 2.36
C LEU A 216 27.67 -7.36 1.20
N LEU A 217 26.82 -6.80 0.33
CA LEU A 217 26.29 -7.52 -0.83
C LEU A 217 27.34 -7.94 -1.85
N LYS A 218 28.46 -7.22 -1.97
CA LYS A 218 29.56 -7.61 -2.87
C LYS A 218 30.34 -8.81 -2.33
N ALA A 219 30.45 -8.95 -1.01
CA ALA A 219 31.15 -10.05 -0.36
C ALA A 219 30.34 -11.36 -0.35
N LEU A 220 29.02 -11.29 -0.53
CA LEU A 220 28.12 -12.45 -0.45
C LEU A 220 28.08 -13.28 -1.74
N PRO A 221 27.90 -14.61 -1.66
CA PRO A 221 27.78 -15.46 -2.83
C PRO A 221 26.51 -15.16 -3.63
N HIS A 222 26.54 -15.42 -4.95
CA HIS A 222 25.36 -15.33 -5.81
C HIS A 222 24.34 -16.38 -5.38
N THR A 223 23.20 -15.90 -4.88
CA THR A 223 22.09 -16.70 -4.34
C THR A 223 20.80 -15.90 -4.49
N PRO A 224 19.61 -16.56 -4.48
CA PRO A 224 18.33 -15.86 -4.50
C PRO A 224 18.18 -14.82 -3.38
N ALA A 225 18.75 -15.10 -2.20
CA ALA A 225 18.74 -14.17 -1.07
C ALA A 225 19.57 -12.90 -1.33
N ARG A 226 20.67 -13.01 -2.09
CA ARG A 226 21.46 -11.84 -2.53
C ARG A 226 20.72 -11.06 -3.61
N GLU A 227 20.13 -11.74 -4.58
CA GLU A 227 19.38 -11.12 -5.67
C GLU A 227 18.15 -10.36 -5.15
N LEU A 228 17.41 -10.92 -4.20
CA LEU A 228 16.32 -10.23 -3.49
C LEU A 228 16.77 -8.83 -2.98
N ARG A 229 17.95 -8.75 -2.37
CA ARG A 229 18.49 -7.51 -1.80
C ARG A 229 19.09 -6.58 -2.86
N GLN A 230 19.60 -7.13 -3.95
CA GLN A 230 19.99 -6.33 -5.12
C GLN A 230 18.76 -5.70 -5.79
N GLY A 231 17.67 -6.46 -5.90
CA GLY A 231 16.36 -5.99 -6.35
C GLY A 231 15.84 -4.88 -5.45
N TRP A 232 15.89 -5.07 -4.14
CA TRP A 232 15.51 -4.05 -3.15
C TRP A 232 16.35 -2.77 -3.29
N LEU A 233 17.68 -2.87 -3.30
CA LEU A 233 18.56 -1.72 -3.47
C LEU A 233 18.28 -0.97 -4.79
N ALA A 234 18.06 -1.70 -5.89
CA ALA A 234 17.71 -1.11 -7.18
C ALA A 234 16.33 -0.43 -7.14
N CYS A 235 15.35 -1.00 -6.43
CA CYS A 235 14.02 -0.42 -6.22
C CYS A 235 14.12 0.93 -5.53
N MET A 236 14.86 0.99 -4.42
CA MET A 236 15.10 2.24 -3.68
C MET A 236 15.81 3.26 -4.55
N ALA A 237 16.79 2.85 -5.36
CA ALA A 237 17.49 3.71 -6.30
C ALA A 237 16.67 4.17 -7.53
N GLY A 238 15.38 3.80 -7.63
CA GLY A 238 14.49 4.15 -8.75
C GLY A 238 14.75 3.36 -10.04
N GLN A 239 15.58 2.30 -10.01
CA GLN A 239 15.95 1.49 -11.16
C GLN A 239 14.97 0.32 -11.34
N ASN A 240 13.73 0.61 -11.70
CA ASN A 240 12.61 -0.34 -11.63
C ASN A 240 12.81 -1.60 -12.49
N ASP A 241 13.23 -1.46 -13.75
CA ASP A 241 13.42 -2.62 -14.64
C ASP A 241 14.51 -3.56 -14.11
N LYS A 242 15.63 -2.97 -13.68
CA LYS A 242 16.75 -3.72 -13.07
C LYS A 242 16.31 -4.39 -11.76
N SER A 243 15.52 -3.69 -10.97
CA SER A 243 14.97 -4.19 -9.71
C SER A 243 14.09 -5.41 -9.94
N LEU A 244 13.17 -5.35 -10.90
CA LEU A 244 12.29 -6.48 -11.22
C LEU A 244 13.03 -7.69 -11.74
N ASN A 245 14.05 -7.52 -12.59
CA ASN A 245 14.84 -8.66 -13.06
C ASN A 245 15.44 -9.44 -11.88
N PHE A 246 16.10 -8.75 -10.94
CA PHE A 246 16.64 -9.39 -9.75
C PHE A 246 15.57 -10.08 -8.90
N PHE A 247 14.41 -9.47 -8.70
CA PHE A 247 13.35 -10.09 -7.91
C PHE A 247 12.74 -11.31 -8.60
N ILE A 248 12.54 -11.25 -9.92
CA ILE A 248 11.97 -12.35 -10.71
C ILE A 248 12.94 -13.54 -10.72
N ASP A 249 14.22 -13.29 -10.95
CA ASP A 249 15.27 -14.32 -10.93
C ASP A 249 15.33 -15.01 -9.56
N ALA A 250 15.38 -14.21 -8.48
CA ALA A 250 15.37 -14.73 -7.11
C ALA A 250 14.12 -15.58 -6.82
N LEU A 251 12.94 -15.10 -7.23
CA LEU A 251 11.68 -15.80 -6.98
C LEU A 251 11.59 -17.10 -7.79
N TYR A 252 12.04 -17.08 -9.04
CA TYR A 252 12.09 -18.25 -9.91
C TYR A 252 12.99 -19.33 -9.32
N GLU A 253 14.22 -18.97 -8.92
CA GLU A 253 15.15 -19.90 -8.32
C GLU A 253 14.64 -20.48 -6.99
N SER A 254 14.07 -19.65 -6.11
CA SER A 254 13.51 -20.13 -4.85
C SER A 254 12.30 -21.05 -5.08
N ARG A 255 11.46 -20.78 -6.08
CA ARG A 255 10.32 -21.66 -6.41
C ARG A 255 10.72 -23.00 -7.00
N GLN A 256 11.90 -23.07 -7.64
CA GLN A 256 12.47 -24.33 -8.12
C GLN A 256 13.11 -25.15 -6.99
N LYS A 257 13.73 -24.49 -6.00
CA LYS A 257 14.46 -25.15 -4.92
C LYS A 257 13.58 -25.54 -3.73
N ASP A 258 12.64 -24.67 -3.35
CA ASP A 258 11.91 -24.81 -2.09
C ASP A 258 10.46 -25.27 -2.31
N ASN A 259 9.62 -24.40 -2.88
CA ASN A 259 8.19 -24.65 -3.11
C ASN A 259 7.67 -23.76 -4.25
N HIS A 260 6.82 -24.29 -5.13
CA HIS A 260 6.18 -23.52 -6.20
C HIS A 260 5.36 -22.32 -5.71
N GLU A 261 4.82 -22.38 -4.48
CA GLU A 261 4.11 -21.27 -3.84
C GLU A 261 5.01 -20.36 -2.98
N PHE A 262 6.34 -20.50 -3.08
CA PHE A 262 7.27 -19.68 -2.31
C PHE A 262 7.07 -18.19 -2.59
N TYR A 263 7.21 -17.41 -1.51
CA TYR A 263 7.27 -15.98 -1.54
C TYR A 263 8.23 -15.44 -0.47
N PHE A 264 8.77 -14.24 -0.68
CA PHE A 264 9.80 -13.65 0.17
C PHE A 264 9.27 -13.34 1.58
N GLN A 265 9.99 -13.82 2.59
CA GLN A 265 9.59 -13.70 4.01
C GLN A 265 10.12 -12.43 4.71
N THR A 266 10.98 -11.65 4.04
CA THR A 266 11.58 -10.42 4.58
C THR A 266 10.95 -9.17 3.99
N VAL A 267 11.34 -8.00 4.52
CA VAL A 267 10.93 -6.67 4.02
C VAL A 267 11.16 -6.54 2.50
N GLY A 268 12.15 -7.23 1.93
CA GLY A 268 12.42 -7.21 0.50
C GLY A 268 11.23 -7.64 -0.37
N GLY A 269 10.33 -8.51 0.13
CA GLY A 269 9.10 -8.89 -0.56
C GLY A 269 8.15 -7.70 -0.79
N ILE A 270 8.05 -6.81 0.20
CA ILE A 270 7.26 -5.58 0.10
C ILE A 270 7.81 -4.73 -1.04
N PHE A 271 9.13 -4.54 -1.11
CA PHE A 271 9.77 -3.76 -2.18
C PHE A 271 9.61 -4.38 -3.57
N PHE A 272 9.47 -5.71 -3.68
CA PHE A 272 9.10 -6.34 -4.94
C PHE A 272 7.68 -5.96 -5.39
N ILE A 273 6.71 -5.92 -4.47
CA ILE A 273 5.36 -5.42 -4.78
C ILE A 273 5.43 -3.94 -5.19
N LEU A 274 6.15 -3.10 -4.43
CA LEU A 274 6.29 -1.68 -4.75
C LEU A 274 6.91 -1.45 -6.12
N ALA A 275 7.94 -2.23 -6.50
CA ALA A 275 8.55 -2.15 -7.82
C ALA A 275 7.55 -2.46 -8.96
N GLN A 276 6.68 -3.47 -8.77
CA GLN A 276 5.65 -3.83 -9.74
C GLN A 276 4.57 -2.76 -9.84
N VAL A 277 4.06 -2.26 -8.70
CA VAL A 277 3.01 -1.23 -8.70
C VAL A 277 3.51 0.07 -9.33
N ARG A 278 4.78 0.42 -9.11
CA ARG A 278 5.42 1.60 -9.71
C ARG A 278 5.51 1.53 -11.24
N LEU A 279 5.70 0.35 -11.83
CA LEU A 279 5.67 0.19 -13.30
C LEU A 279 4.26 0.35 -13.87
N SER A 280 3.22 -0.04 -13.15
CA SER A 280 1.80 0.17 -13.49
C SER A 280 1.33 -0.43 -14.83
N SER A 281 2.09 -1.37 -15.41
CA SER A 281 1.60 -2.16 -16.55
C SER A 281 0.59 -3.21 -16.10
N GLU A 282 -0.36 -3.59 -16.95
CA GLU A 282 -1.39 -4.60 -16.64
C GLU A 282 -0.77 -5.91 -16.14
N ASN A 283 0.27 -6.41 -16.82
CA ASN A 283 1.01 -7.60 -16.41
C ASN A 283 1.68 -7.42 -15.03
N SER A 284 2.28 -6.25 -14.77
CA SER A 284 2.94 -6.00 -13.48
C SER A 284 1.94 -5.91 -12.32
N LEU A 285 0.77 -5.30 -12.53
CA LEU A 285 -0.27 -5.19 -11.51
C LEU A 285 -0.94 -6.54 -11.24
N SER A 286 -1.20 -7.33 -12.28
CA SER A 286 -1.70 -8.70 -12.14
C SER A 286 -0.71 -9.59 -11.38
N SER A 287 0.58 -9.53 -11.74
CA SER A 287 1.65 -10.23 -11.01
C SER A 287 1.78 -9.74 -9.57
N ALA A 288 1.62 -8.43 -9.32
CA ALA A 288 1.65 -7.87 -7.97
C ALA A 288 0.49 -8.43 -7.11
N ALA A 289 -0.72 -8.52 -7.68
CA ALA A 289 -1.88 -9.08 -6.98
C ALA A 289 -1.65 -10.53 -6.55
N THR A 290 -1.20 -11.39 -7.48
CA THR A 290 -0.91 -12.81 -7.18
C THR A 290 0.17 -12.96 -6.12
N ASN A 291 1.24 -12.17 -6.20
CA ASN A 291 2.32 -12.24 -5.21
C ASN A 291 1.93 -11.64 -3.85
N ALA A 292 1.07 -10.61 -3.82
CA ALA A 292 0.52 -10.08 -2.58
C ALA A 292 -0.37 -11.11 -1.85
N GLU A 293 -1.15 -11.91 -2.58
CA GLU A 293 -1.93 -13.01 -2.01
C GLU A 293 -1.05 -14.05 -1.33
N LEU A 294 0.08 -14.42 -1.94
CA LEU A 294 1.08 -15.28 -1.29
C LEU A 294 1.67 -14.61 -0.05
N GLY A 295 1.94 -13.31 -0.12
CA GLY A 295 2.41 -12.50 1.01
C GLY A 295 1.45 -12.48 2.20
N MET A 296 0.13 -12.46 1.97
CA MET A 296 -0.89 -12.51 3.04
C MET A 296 -0.84 -13.80 3.88
N ARG A 297 -0.27 -14.88 3.33
CA ARG A 297 -0.08 -16.14 4.06
C ARG A 297 1.01 -16.03 5.13
N LEU A 298 1.87 -15.01 5.08
CA LEU A 298 2.92 -14.75 6.06
C LEU A 298 2.33 -14.03 7.28
N PRO A 299 2.29 -14.66 8.48
CA PRO A 299 1.66 -14.06 9.66
C PRO A 299 2.22 -12.68 10.02
N GLU A 300 3.54 -12.50 9.89
CA GLU A 300 4.22 -11.26 10.27
C GLU A 300 3.97 -10.09 9.32
N TRP A 301 3.57 -10.36 8.08
CA TRP A 301 3.40 -9.32 7.05
C TRP A 301 1.98 -9.27 6.49
N ARG A 302 1.07 -10.10 7.00
CA ARG A 302 -0.30 -10.25 6.47
C ARG A 302 -1.00 -8.91 6.29
N GLU A 303 -1.07 -8.12 7.35
CA GLU A 303 -1.74 -6.81 7.35
C GLU A 303 -1.11 -5.83 6.35
N VAL A 304 0.20 -5.92 6.12
CA VAL A 304 0.89 -5.10 5.11
C VAL A 304 0.47 -5.51 3.71
N TYR A 305 0.43 -6.81 3.42
CA TYR A 305 -0.01 -7.30 2.11
C TYR A 305 -1.51 -7.11 1.88
N GLU A 306 -2.35 -7.17 2.91
CA GLU A 306 -3.76 -6.76 2.85
C GLU A 306 -3.89 -5.29 2.44
N ALA A 307 -3.16 -4.39 3.10
CA ALA A 307 -3.16 -2.97 2.75
C ALA A 307 -2.63 -2.72 1.33
N LEU A 308 -1.56 -3.40 0.91
CA LEU A 308 -1.02 -3.30 -0.44
C LEU A 308 -1.95 -3.87 -1.51
N SER A 309 -2.73 -4.91 -1.20
CA SER A 309 -3.71 -5.47 -2.13
C SER A 309 -4.84 -4.48 -2.46
N LEU A 310 -5.24 -3.65 -1.48
CA LEU A 310 -6.17 -2.54 -1.71
C LEU A 310 -5.54 -1.48 -2.64
N VAL A 311 -4.26 -1.16 -2.44
CA VAL A 311 -3.52 -0.25 -3.33
C VAL A 311 -3.46 -0.81 -4.75
N ILE A 312 -3.13 -2.10 -4.92
CA ILE A 312 -3.07 -2.77 -6.23
C ILE A 312 -4.45 -2.75 -6.89
N SER A 313 -5.50 -3.12 -6.17
CA SER A 313 -6.88 -3.16 -6.66
C SER A 313 -7.37 -1.78 -7.10
N SER A 314 -7.06 -0.72 -6.33
CA SER A 314 -7.38 0.66 -6.70
C SER A 314 -6.72 1.11 -8.00
N ARG A 315 -5.53 0.56 -8.31
CA ARG A 315 -4.78 0.86 -9.53
C ARG A 315 -5.25 0.05 -10.72
N HIS A 316 -5.54 -1.23 -10.50
CA HIS A 316 -5.92 -2.16 -11.55
C HIS A 316 -7.37 -1.97 -11.98
N TYR A 317 -8.31 -1.86 -11.03
CA TYR A 317 -9.75 -1.85 -11.30
C TYR A 317 -10.40 -0.46 -11.15
N LYS A 318 -9.66 0.56 -10.69
CA LYS A 318 -10.18 1.91 -10.36
C LYS A 318 -11.32 1.91 -9.32
N GLU A 319 -11.44 0.85 -8.53
CA GLU A 319 -12.40 0.76 -7.44
C GLU A 319 -11.81 1.33 -6.14
N PHE A 320 -12.63 2.05 -5.37
CA PHE A 320 -12.22 2.69 -4.11
C PHE A 320 -13.03 2.10 -2.96
N SER A 321 -12.41 1.24 -2.15
CA SER A 321 -12.93 0.88 -0.82
C SER A 321 -11.90 1.28 0.22
N THR A 322 -12.27 2.21 1.09
CA THR A 322 -11.42 2.72 2.17
C THR A 322 -11.76 2.10 3.52
N SER A 323 -12.87 1.34 3.60
CA SER A 323 -13.37 0.74 4.83
C SER A 323 -12.55 -0.45 5.32
N ASP A 324 -11.67 -0.99 4.47
CA ASP A 324 -11.07 -2.31 4.67
C ASP A 324 -9.56 -2.24 5.00
N ILE A 325 -8.98 -1.04 5.13
CA ILE A 325 -7.56 -0.89 5.45
C ILE A 325 -7.30 -1.37 6.89
N PRO A 326 -6.34 -2.29 7.12
CA PRO A 326 -5.98 -2.74 8.46
C PRO A 326 -5.60 -1.59 9.40
N THR A 327 -5.92 -1.72 10.69
CA THR A 327 -5.59 -0.68 11.68
C THR A 327 -4.11 -0.78 12.09
N PRO A 328 -3.30 0.28 11.93
CA PRO A 328 -1.88 0.25 12.30
C PRO A 328 -1.68 0.14 13.83
N SER A 329 -0.66 -0.61 14.26
CA SER A 329 -0.32 -0.83 15.68
C SER A 329 1.15 -0.58 16.00
N LEU A 330 1.44 0.01 17.16
CA LEU A 330 2.82 0.19 17.66
C LEU A 330 3.49 -1.12 18.08
N SER A 331 2.75 -2.21 18.25
CA SER A 331 3.36 -3.53 18.50
C SER A 331 4.19 -4.02 17.32
N ARG A 332 3.85 -3.57 16.10
CA ARG A 332 4.54 -3.89 14.84
C ARG A 332 4.82 -2.59 14.08
N PRO A 333 5.77 -1.77 14.55
CA PRO A 333 5.96 -0.40 14.06
C PRO A 333 6.32 -0.35 12.58
N LEU A 334 7.13 -1.29 12.07
CA LEU A 334 7.48 -1.32 10.65
C LEU A 334 6.26 -1.63 9.76
N ASN A 335 5.40 -2.55 10.20
CA ASN A 335 4.13 -2.84 9.51
C ASN A 335 3.22 -1.60 9.52
N ALA A 336 3.10 -0.95 10.68
CA ALA A 336 2.29 0.25 10.83
C ALA A 336 2.70 1.35 9.84
N PHE A 337 4.02 1.53 9.61
CA PHE A 337 4.50 2.45 8.59
C PHE A 337 3.98 2.10 7.18
N PHE A 338 4.15 0.86 6.73
CA PHE A 338 3.69 0.46 5.39
C PHE A 338 2.17 0.50 5.23
N ILE A 339 1.42 0.19 6.29
CA ILE A 339 -0.05 0.29 6.31
C ILE A 339 -0.49 1.76 6.18
N ILE A 340 0.12 2.67 6.95
CA ILE A 340 -0.16 4.11 6.87
C ILE A 340 0.22 4.66 5.49
N LEU A 341 1.32 4.18 4.91
CA LEU A 341 1.72 4.57 3.57
C LEU A 341 0.71 4.12 2.50
N ALA A 342 0.15 2.90 2.64
CA ALA A 342 -0.94 2.43 1.79
C ALA A 342 -2.21 3.27 1.96
N GLU A 343 -2.59 3.64 3.18
CA GLU A 343 -3.70 4.57 3.46
C GLU A 343 -3.49 5.90 2.73
N TYR A 344 -2.29 6.47 2.79
CA TYR A 344 -1.94 7.70 2.09
C TYR A 344 -2.10 7.56 0.57
N TRP A 345 -1.62 6.47 -0.03
CA TRP A 345 -1.74 6.27 -1.48
C TRP A 345 -3.17 6.10 -1.97
N ILE A 346 -4.05 5.56 -1.13
CA ILE A 346 -5.48 5.37 -1.45
C ILE A 346 -6.25 6.68 -1.26
N ASN A 347 -6.04 7.37 -0.12
CA ASN A 347 -6.88 8.47 0.33
C ASN A 347 -6.33 9.86 0.01
N ASN A 348 -5.05 9.98 -0.34
CA ASN A 348 -4.30 11.25 -0.44
C ASN A 348 -4.25 12.07 0.86
N GLN A 349 -4.77 11.52 1.95
CA GLN A 349 -4.82 12.11 3.28
C GLN A 349 -4.79 10.99 4.29
N LEU A 350 -4.25 11.28 5.47
CA LEU A 350 -4.20 10.35 6.59
C LEU A 350 -5.26 10.71 7.62
N SER A 351 -5.85 9.71 8.26
CA SER A 351 -6.70 9.92 9.43
C SER A 351 -5.89 10.51 10.60
N ASP A 352 -6.58 11.19 11.53
CA ASP A 352 -5.94 11.75 12.73
C ASP A 352 -5.21 10.70 13.56
N LYS A 353 -5.77 9.47 13.60
CA LYS A 353 -5.16 8.32 14.28
C LYS A 353 -3.84 7.94 13.60
N SER A 354 -3.83 7.83 12.28
CA SER A 354 -2.63 7.50 11.50
C SER A 354 -1.59 8.60 11.58
N LEU A 355 -1.97 9.88 11.58
CA LEU A 355 -1.06 11.00 11.81
C LEU A 355 -0.42 10.96 13.21
N ALA A 356 -1.23 10.70 14.25
CA ALA A 356 -0.71 10.57 15.61
C ALA A 356 0.23 9.36 15.75
N MET A 357 -0.06 8.26 15.06
CA MET A 357 0.80 7.07 14.99
C MET A 357 2.12 7.38 14.30
N LEU A 358 2.06 8.02 13.14
CA LEU A 358 3.22 8.37 12.32
C LEU A 358 4.21 9.29 13.07
N ARG A 359 3.72 10.24 13.87
CA ARG A 359 4.57 11.05 14.77
C ARG A 359 5.31 10.21 15.83
N LYS A 360 4.64 9.19 16.39
CA LYS A 360 5.28 8.27 17.35
C LYS A 360 6.34 7.41 16.65
N LEU A 361 6.06 6.95 15.43
CA LEU A 361 7.00 6.19 14.62
C LEU A 361 8.25 7.01 14.25
N SER A 362 8.11 8.29 13.91
CA SER A 362 9.24 9.20 13.66
C SER A 362 10.19 9.23 14.87
N GLY A 363 9.63 9.47 16.06
CA GLY A 363 10.41 9.48 17.29
C GLY A 363 11.07 8.14 17.63
N LEU A 364 10.43 7.02 17.28
CA LEU A 364 11.00 5.68 17.47
C LEU A 364 12.14 5.41 16.48
N ALA A 365 11.93 5.66 15.19
CA ALA A 365 12.92 5.48 14.14
C ALA A 365 14.18 6.32 14.41
N SER A 366 14.01 7.57 14.82
CA SER A 366 15.10 8.47 15.20
C SER A 366 15.91 7.93 16.38
N LYS A 367 15.24 7.50 17.46
CA LYS A 367 15.90 6.96 18.67
C LYS A 367 16.66 5.66 18.42
N CYS A 368 16.18 4.84 17.48
CA CYS A 368 16.73 3.51 17.21
C CYS A 368 17.66 3.47 15.99
N GLY A 369 17.98 4.62 15.38
CA GLY A 369 18.96 4.74 14.30
C GLY A 369 18.45 4.37 12.90
N PHE A 370 17.14 4.23 12.70
CA PHE A 370 16.54 3.96 11.39
C PHE A 370 16.38 5.25 10.58
N ILE A 371 17.51 5.87 10.20
CA ILE A 371 17.55 7.24 9.65
C ILE A 371 16.79 7.35 8.33
N TRP A 372 16.99 6.41 7.39
CA TRP A 372 16.25 6.43 6.11
C TRP A 372 14.74 6.36 6.35
N LEU A 373 14.29 5.45 7.22
CA LEU A 373 12.87 5.31 7.54
C LEU A 373 12.31 6.54 8.25
N GLN A 374 13.09 7.17 9.13
CA GLN A 374 12.71 8.43 9.75
C GLN A 374 12.46 9.51 8.69
N GLN A 375 13.34 9.64 7.69
CA GLN A 375 13.18 10.62 6.61
C GLN A 375 11.91 10.38 5.79
N GLU A 376 11.58 9.12 5.48
CA GLU A 376 10.31 8.76 4.81
C GLU A 376 9.10 9.15 5.68
N ILE A 377 9.16 8.89 6.97
CA ILE A 377 8.09 9.25 7.90
C ILE A 377 7.91 10.78 7.99
N ASP A 378 9.01 11.51 8.12
CA ASP A 378 9.01 12.96 8.27
C ASP A 378 8.51 13.65 6.98
N GLU A 379 8.91 13.16 5.80
CA GLU A 379 8.40 13.65 4.52
C GLU A 379 6.88 13.38 4.37
N LEU A 380 6.40 12.19 4.77
CA LEU A 380 4.98 11.88 4.74
C LEU A 380 4.16 12.80 5.68
N LEU A 381 4.72 13.12 6.86
CA LEU A 381 4.14 14.09 7.79
C LEU A 381 4.12 15.51 7.20
N GLU A 382 5.20 15.94 6.55
CA GLU A 382 5.29 17.24 5.88
C GLU A 382 4.22 17.36 4.78
N ARG A 383 4.06 16.34 3.91
CA ARG A 383 3.05 16.33 2.84
C ARG A 383 1.61 16.40 3.36
N CYS A 384 1.32 15.74 4.48
CA CYS A 384 -0.02 15.79 5.09
C CYS A 384 -0.33 17.13 5.76
N GLN A 385 0.68 17.85 6.27
CA GLN A 385 0.49 19.13 6.96
C GLN A 385 0.43 20.33 6.02
N SER A 386 1.14 20.26 4.88
CA SER A 386 1.44 21.43 4.05
C SER A 386 0.31 21.90 3.15
N GLY A 387 -0.84 21.20 3.08
CA GLY A 387 -2.05 21.68 2.41
C GLY A 387 -1.81 22.35 1.04
N ASN A 388 -1.01 21.72 0.15
CA ASN A 388 -0.58 22.23 -1.18
C ASN A 388 0.50 23.33 -1.23
N ILE A 389 1.22 23.64 -0.14
CA ILE A 389 2.37 24.57 -0.22
C ILE A 389 3.65 23.79 -0.53
N SER A 390 4.09 23.92 -1.79
CA SER A 390 5.26 23.28 -2.39
C SER A 390 6.54 23.40 -1.54
N ARG A 391 6.84 22.33 -0.81
CA ARG A 391 8.19 21.94 -0.39
C ARG A 391 8.33 20.42 -0.53
N ASP A 392 8.02 19.92 -1.72
CA ASP A 392 8.05 18.48 -1.99
C ASP A 392 9.51 18.04 -2.18
N ARG A 393 10.13 17.49 -1.13
CA ARG A 393 11.39 16.77 -1.34
C ARG A 393 11.02 15.46 -2.03
N HIS A 394 11.43 15.36 -3.28
CA HIS A 394 11.23 14.14 -4.07
C HIS A 394 12.38 13.14 -3.89
N PHE A 395 13.46 13.57 -3.24
CA PHE A 395 14.67 12.79 -3.09
C PHE A 395 15.28 12.93 -1.70
N HIS A 396 15.75 11.81 -1.16
CA HIS A 396 16.76 11.79 -0.13
C HIS A 396 18.04 12.40 -0.67
N VAL A 397 18.61 13.34 0.08
CA VAL A 397 19.94 13.89 -0.19
C VAL A 397 20.96 12.92 0.38
N LEU A 398 21.54 12.09 -0.48
CA LEU A 398 22.71 11.28 -0.14
C LEU A 398 23.95 11.91 -0.77
N GLU A 399 25.12 11.71 -0.15
CA GLU A 399 26.39 12.35 -0.53
C GLU A 399 26.72 12.28 -2.04
N TYR A 400 26.25 11.24 -2.75
CA TYR A 400 26.61 11.00 -4.16
C TYR A 400 25.43 10.78 -5.11
N LYS A 401 24.18 10.80 -4.63
CA LYS A 401 23.00 10.55 -5.48
C LYS A 401 21.69 11.00 -4.85
N ASN A 402 20.79 11.54 -5.66
CA ASN A 402 19.40 11.75 -5.29
C ASN A 402 18.65 10.42 -5.38
N VAL A 403 18.16 9.91 -4.25
CA VAL A 403 17.37 8.67 -4.17
C VAL A 403 15.90 9.02 -3.94
N PRO A 404 14.95 8.55 -4.76
CA PRO A 404 13.56 8.94 -4.62
C PRO A 404 12.95 8.43 -3.31
N PHE A 405 12.03 9.21 -2.72
CA PHE A 405 11.23 8.72 -1.59
C PHE A 405 10.32 7.58 -2.05
N ILE A 406 10.10 6.59 -1.19
CA ILE A 406 9.13 5.54 -1.50
C ILE A 406 7.71 6.07 -1.50
N ILE A 407 7.43 7.18 -0.84
CA ILE A 407 6.14 7.89 -0.93
C ILE A 407 5.80 8.18 -2.40
N ASP A 408 6.80 8.47 -3.23
CA ASP A 408 6.67 8.74 -4.66
C ASP A 408 6.63 7.48 -5.54
N CYS A 409 6.66 6.27 -4.95
CA CYS A 409 6.44 5.02 -5.68
C CYS A 409 5.14 5.05 -6.47
N ILE A 410 4.11 5.64 -5.88
CA ILE A 410 2.75 5.59 -6.36
C ILE A 410 2.24 7.02 -6.45
N PRO A 411 2.00 7.56 -7.66
CA PRO A 411 1.59 8.95 -7.81
C PRO A 411 0.18 9.09 -7.27
N VAL A 412 0.00 9.86 -6.20
CA VAL A 412 -1.32 10.04 -5.60
C VAL A 412 -2.22 10.82 -6.56
N ARG A 413 -3.35 10.22 -6.94
CA ARG A 413 -4.25 10.86 -7.91
C ARG A 413 -5.01 11.97 -7.21
N ASN A 414 -4.78 13.21 -7.65
CA ASN A 414 -5.61 14.33 -7.24
C ASN A 414 -7.08 14.03 -7.56
N GLY A 415 -7.98 14.16 -6.58
CA GLY A 415 -9.39 13.79 -6.72
C GLY A 415 -10.16 14.53 -7.83
N TRP A 416 -9.58 15.58 -8.43
CA TRP A 416 -10.11 16.21 -9.64
C TRP A 416 -9.75 15.43 -10.92
N MET A 417 -8.57 14.81 -11.01
CA MET A 417 -8.17 13.98 -12.17
C MET A 417 -9.02 12.71 -12.24
N THR A 418 -9.36 12.12 -11.08
CA THR A 418 -10.28 10.96 -11.00
C THR A 418 -11.69 11.35 -11.46
N ARG A 419 -12.19 12.52 -11.05
CA ARG A 419 -13.45 13.09 -11.56
C ARG A 419 -13.38 13.35 -13.07
N LEU A 420 -12.24 13.80 -13.58
CA LEU A 420 -12.05 14.08 -15.00
C LEU A 420 -11.93 12.81 -15.85
N SER A 421 -11.35 11.72 -15.33
CA SER A 421 -11.39 10.42 -15.99
C SER A 421 -12.81 9.85 -16.06
N GLY A 422 -13.62 10.03 -15.00
CA GLY A 422 -15.03 9.68 -15.03
C GLY A 422 -15.82 10.49 -16.06
N ILE A 423 -15.44 11.76 -16.29
CA ILE A 423 -15.98 12.57 -17.38
C ILE A 423 -15.54 12.03 -18.73
N ASN A 424 -14.29 11.58 -18.92
CA ASN A 424 -13.85 11.00 -20.20
C ASN A 424 -14.58 9.70 -20.52
N ASP A 425 -14.74 8.82 -19.54
CA ASP A 425 -15.49 7.57 -19.72
C ASP A 425 -16.98 7.86 -19.98
N PHE A 426 -17.55 8.88 -19.31
CA PHE A 426 -18.89 9.41 -19.63
C PHE A 426 -18.97 9.97 -21.06
N LEU A 427 -18.00 10.80 -21.48
CA LEU A 427 -17.94 11.39 -22.82
C LEU A 427 -17.75 10.34 -23.90
N ALA A 428 -17.02 9.26 -23.63
CA ALA A 428 -16.85 8.11 -24.51
C ALA A 428 -18.12 7.23 -24.56
N SER A 429 -18.89 7.19 -23.46
CA SER A 429 -20.16 6.48 -23.37
C SER A 429 -21.35 7.23 -23.97
N LEU A 430 -21.20 8.53 -24.26
CA LEU A 430 -22.19 9.28 -25.04
C LEU A 430 -22.20 8.72 -26.46
N ALA A 431 -23.26 7.97 -26.75
CA ALA A 431 -23.47 7.16 -27.94
C ALA A 431 -23.10 7.83 -29.28
N ASP A 432 -22.80 6.95 -30.25
CA ASP A 432 -22.49 7.17 -31.67
C ASP A 432 -22.98 8.51 -32.23
N LYS A 433 -22.07 9.25 -32.88
CA LYS A 433 -22.34 10.55 -33.50
C LYS A 433 -23.64 10.47 -34.32
N PRO A 434 -24.64 11.33 -34.07
CA PRO A 434 -25.86 11.28 -34.84
C PRO A 434 -25.53 11.51 -36.32
N VAL A 435 -25.82 10.50 -37.13
CA VAL A 435 -25.60 10.50 -38.59
C VAL A 435 -26.45 11.58 -39.27
N ARG A 436 -27.45 12.13 -38.56
CA ARG A 436 -28.40 13.14 -39.06
C ARG A 436 -28.68 14.22 -38.01
N ARG A 437 -28.91 15.47 -38.45
CA ARG A 437 -29.27 16.63 -37.61
C ARG A 437 -30.29 17.53 -38.30
N LEU A 438 -31.08 18.26 -37.52
CA LEU A 438 -31.91 19.36 -38.03
C LEU A 438 -31.13 20.68 -37.96
N VAL A 439 -31.19 21.47 -39.02
CA VAL A 439 -30.67 22.85 -39.05
C VAL A 439 -31.72 23.79 -39.62
N TRP A 440 -31.62 25.07 -39.33
CA TRP A 440 -32.55 26.08 -39.86
C TRP A 440 -31.83 26.99 -40.85
N HIS A 441 -32.31 27.00 -42.09
CA HIS A 441 -31.81 27.90 -43.12
C HIS A 441 -32.64 29.17 -43.13
N ILE A 442 -31.97 30.30 -43.12
CA ILE A 442 -32.57 31.64 -43.18
C ILE A 442 -32.35 32.22 -44.56
N THR A 443 -33.44 32.55 -45.23
CA THR A 443 -33.46 33.16 -46.57
C THR A 443 -33.91 34.61 -46.47
N ASN A 444 -33.27 35.48 -47.25
CA ASN A 444 -33.70 36.87 -47.42
C ASN A 444 -34.39 37.01 -48.78
N ASP A 445 -35.68 37.35 -48.78
CA ASP A 445 -36.43 37.56 -50.00
C ASP A 445 -36.36 39.05 -50.40
N GLU A 446 -35.47 39.36 -51.34
CA GLU A 446 -35.26 40.72 -51.86
C GLU A 446 -36.53 41.27 -52.56
N ASN A 447 -37.33 40.40 -53.19
CA ASN A 447 -38.56 40.79 -53.86
C ASN A 447 -39.69 41.15 -52.87
N LYS A 448 -39.58 40.68 -51.62
CA LYS A 448 -40.52 40.98 -50.53
C LYS A 448 -39.97 42.01 -49.53
N GLY A 449 -39.19 42.97 -50.01
CA GLY A 449 -38.68 44.07 -49.19
C GLY A 449 -37.67 43.61 -48.11
N GLY A 450 -36.91 42.56 -48.40
CA GLY A 450 -35.91 42.02 -47.48
C GLY A 450 -36.50 41.15 -46.36
N LEU A 451 -37.64 40.51 -46.62
CA LEU A 451 -38.30 39.66 -45.62
C LEU A 451 -37.45 38.42 -45.34
N LEU A 452 -37.07 38.25 -44.08
CA LEU A 452 -36.39 37.05 -43.62
C LEU A 452 -37.39 35.93 -43.41
N THR A 453 -37.04 34.73 -43.88
CA THR A 453 -37.84 33.51 -43.71
C THR A 453 -36.96 32.38 -43.21
N ALA A 454 -37.52 31.45 -42.44
CA ALA A 454 -36.79 30.35 -41.83
C ALA A 454 -37.35 28.99 -42.28
N ARG A 455 -36.47 28.04 -42.62
CA ARG A 455 -36.89 26.69 -43.02
C ARG A 455 -36.07 25.60 -42.33
N PRO A 456 -36.69 24.56 -41.74
CA PRO A 456 -35.97 23.42 -41.19
C PRO A 456 -35.45 22.53 -42.33
N VAL A 457 -34.20 22.09 -42.20
CA VAL A 457 -33.46 21.28 -43.16
C VAL A 457 -32.78 20.13 -42.43
N GLU A 458 -33.07 18.91 -42.84
CA GLU A 458 -32.41 17.70 -42.34
C GLU A 458 -31.08 17.52 -43.07
N GLN A 459 -29.97 17.51 -42.34
CA GLN A 459 -28.63 17.23 -42.86
C GLN A 459 -28.16 15.87 -42.36
N HIS A 460 -27.37 15.18 -43.18
CA HIS A 460 -26.70 13.94 -42.78
C HIS A 460 -25.19 14.06 -43.00
N LEU A 461 -24.43 13.31 -42.22
CA LEU A 461 -22.98 13.23 -42.37
C LEU A 461 -22.67 12.33 -43.57
N ILE A 462 -21.97 12.86 -44.57
CA ILE A 462 -21.51 12.08 -45.73
C ILE A 462 -20.17 11.42 -45.42
N ARG A 463 -19.77 10.40 -46.20
CA ARG A 463 -18.58 9.56 -45.95
C ARG A 463 -17.25 10.31 -45.78
N ASN A 464 -17.16 11.56 -46.26
CA ASN A 464 -15.99 12.42 -46.11
C ASN A 464 -16.01 13.28 -44.82
N GLY A 465 -16.95 13.05 -43.90
CA GLY A 465 -17.10 13.79 -42.65
C GLY A 465 -17.71 15.19 -42.78
N LYS A 466 -18.11 15.62 -43.98
CA LYS A 466 -18.85 16.88 -44.18
C LYS A 466 -20.36 16.66 -44.01
N TRP A 467 -21.10 17.73 -43.73
CA TRP A 467 -22.57 17.70 -43.73
C TRP A 467 -23.10 17.87 -45.14
N SER A 468 -24.14 17.11 -45.51
CA SER A 468 -24.84 17.30 -46.78
C SER A 468 -25.55 18.66 -46.84
N LYS A 469 -25.91 19.12 -48.04
CA LYS A 469 -26.75 20.33 -48.24
C LYS A 469 -28.12 20.20 -47.56
N GLY A 470 -28.53 18.97 -47.25
CA GLY A 470 -29.73 18.63 -46.53
C GLY A 470 -31.00 18.64 -47.38
N ARG A 471 -32.06 18.04 -46.84
CA ARG A 471 -33.40 17.97 -47.44
C ARG A 471 -34.35 18.83 -46.62
N LYS A 472 -35.30 19.51 -47.28
CA LYS A 472 -36.37 20.22 -46.56
C LYS A 472 -37.08 19.24 -45.62
N PHE A 473 -37.11 19.57 -44.34
CA PHE A 473 -37.78 18.76 -43.33
C PHE A 473 -39.26 19.12 -43.33
N THR A 474 -40.15 18.19 -43.69
CA THR A 474 -41.60 18.46 -43.82
C THR A 474 -42.45 17.68 -42.81
N ALA A 475 -41.84 16.79 -42.03
CA ALA A 475 -42.55 15.95 -41.06
C ALA A 475 -43.25 16.76 -39.96
N TYR A 476 -42.79 17.99 -39.69
CA TYR A 476 -43.45 18.91 -38.76
C TYR A 476 -44.88 19.28 -39.15
N ARG A 477 -45.28 19.09 -40.41
CA ARG A 477 -46.64 19.43 -40.89
C ARG A 477 -47.69 18.43 -40.41
N SER A 478 -47.34 17.16 -40.29
CA SER A 478 -48.26 16.10 -39.89
C SER A 478 -48.18 15.73 -38.41
N GLN A 479 -47.16 16.24 -37.70
CA GLN A 479 -46.91 15.91 -36.29
C GLN A 479 -47.16 17.11 -35.39
N ASP A 480 -47.60 16.86 -34.16
CA ASP A 480 -47.66 17.87 -33.10
C ASP A 480 -46.70 17.45 -31.98
N TYR A 481 -45.52 18.06 -31.95
CA TYR A 481 -44.44 17.66 -31.05
C TYR A 481 -44.67 18.08 -29.59
N CYS A 482 -45.73 18.84 -29.30
CA CYS A 482 -46.03 19.33 -27.95
C CYS A 482 -47.14 18.53 -27.22
N ASN A 483 -47.84 17.62 -27.91
CA ASN A 483 -49.02 16.90 -27.38
C ASN A 483 -48.77 15.41 -27.07
N GLY A 484 -47.56 15.07 -26.64
CA GLY A 484 -47.30 13.88 -25.80
C GLY A 484 -47.23 12.49 -26.47
N GLU A 485 -47.62 12.31 -27.73
CA GLU A 485 -47.45 11.03 -28.43
C GLU A 485 -46.33 11.12 -29.47
N GLU A 486 -45.13 10.63 -29.12
CA GLU A 486 -44.07 10.41 -30.09
C GLU A 486 -44.40 9.15 -30.92
N PRO A 487 -44.58 9.27 -32.25
CA PRO A 487 -44.90 8.11 -33.07
C PRO A 487 -43.73 7.11 -33.10
N PRO A 488 -44.00 5.79 -33.13
CA PRO A 488 -42.99 4.73 -33.10
C PRO A 488 -41.92 4.83 -34.20
N ASP A 489 -42.24 5.44 -35.34
CA ASP A 489 -41.39 5.49 -36.53
C ASP A 489 -40.16 6.43 -36.39
N LEU A 490 -40.12 7.32 -35.41
CA LEU A 490 -38.95 8.19 -35.18
C LEU A 490 -37.77 7.42 -34.57
N TYR A 491 -38.03 6.35 -33.82
CA TYR A 491 -36.98 5.46 -33.29
C TYR A 491 -36.29 4.66 -34.40
N ALA A 492 -36.95 4.40 -35.53
CA ALA A 492 -36.39 3.64 -36.63
C ALA A 492 -35.38 4.42 -37.50
N GLN A 493 -35.23 5.74 -37.31
CA GLN A 493 -34.42 6.60 -38.20
C GLN A 493 -33.19 7.26 -37.55
N ASN A 494 -32.78 6.86 -36.33
CA ASN A 494 -31.60 7.41 -35.62
C ASN A 494 -31.60 8.95 -35.54
N TYR A 495 -32.79 9.55 -35.43
CA TYR A 495 -32.99 10.99 -35.48
C TYR A 495 -33.53 11.48 -34.13
N ARG A 496 -32.74 12.25 -33.37
CA ARG A 496 -33.18 12.89 -32.11
C ARG A 496 -33.32 14.39 -32.32
N LEU A 497 -34.56 14.88 -32.37
CA LEU A 497 -34.88 16.31 -32.32
C LEU A 497 -34.64 16.85 -30.91
N SER A 498 -33.98 18.00 -30.78
CA SER A 498 -33.88 18.67 -29.49
C SER A 498 -35.25 19.22 -29.05
N PRO A 499 -35.47 19.48 -27.75
CA PRO A 499 -36.67 20.18 -27.29
C PRO A 499 -36.88 21.54 -27.99
N HIS A 500 -35.78 22.24 -28.33
CA HIS A 500 -35.82 23.52 -29.05
C HIS A 500 -36.25 23.35 -30.51
N ASP A 501 -35.81 22.28 -31.17
CA ASP A 501 -36.26 21.94 -32.54
C ASP A 501 -37.75 21.62 -32.58
N LYS A 502 -38.23 20.83 -31.59
CA LYS A 502 -39.64 20.46 -31.46
C LYS A 502 -40.53 21.69 -31.29
N TYR A 503 -40.18 22.57 -30.35
CA TYR A 503 -40.88 23.82 -30.11
C TYR A 503 -40.93 24.71 -31.36
N SER A 504 -39.78 24.93 -31.99
CA SER A 504 -39.68 25.78 -33.18
C SER A 504 -40.47 25.22 -34.37
N CYS A 505 -40.49 23.89 -34.55
CA CYS A 505 -41.30 23.21 -35.56
C CYS A 505 -42.81 23.35 -35.29
N THR A 506 -43.25 23.22 -34.04
CA THR A 506 -44.67 23.42 -33.67
C THR A 506 -45.11 24.86 -33.92
N VAL A 507 -44.29 25.85 -33.54
CA VAL A 507 -44.58 27.27 -33.81
C VAL A 507 -44.66 27.53 -35.32
N LEU A 508 -43.72 27.00 -36.10
CA LEU A 508 -43.73 27.14 -37.56
C LEU A 508 -45.01 26.57 -38.18
N LYS A 509 -45.48 25.40 -37.73
CA LYS A 509 -46.71 24.78 -38.19
C LYS A 509 -47.93 25.68 -37.93
N GLN A 510 -48.10 26.11 -36.68
CA GLN A 510 -49.24 26.96 -36.27
C GLN A 510 -49.26 28.30 -37.04
N VAL A 511 -48.09 28.87 -37.29
CA VAL A 511 -47.96 30.11 -38.07
C VAL A 511 -48.31 29.89 -39.54
N GLN A 512 -47.89 28.77 -40.14
CA GLN A 512 -48.24 28.43 -41.53
C GLN A 512 -49.74 28.22 -41.71
N GLU A 513 -50.40 27.52 -40.79
CA GLU A 513 -51.87 27.36 -40.81
C GLU A 513 -52.59 28.71 -40.76
N LYS A 514 -52.12 29.64 -39.90
CA LYS A 514 -52.67 31.00 -39.82
C LYS A 514 -52.44 31.82 -41.10
N LEU A 515 -51.30 31.64 -41.77
CA LEU A 515 -50.99 32.27 -43.06
C LEU A 515 -51.90 31.74 -44.17
N GLU A 516 -52.14 30.42 -44.22
CA GLU A 516 -53.04 29.78 -45.18
C GLU A 516 -54.49 30.26 -45.00
N GLN A 517 -54.91 30.47 -43.75
CA GLN A 517 -56.22 31.05 -43.39
C GLN A 517 -56.29 32.58 -43.55
N GLN A 518 -55.19 33.24 -43.96
CA GLN A 518 -55.07 34.70 -44.10
C GLN A 518 -55.39 35.50 -42.83
N THR A 519 -55.17 34.92 -41.66
CA THR A 519 -55.49 35.53 -40.35
C THR A 519 -54.33 36.34 -39.74
N ILE A 520 -53.15 36.30 -40.37
CA ILE A 520 -51.93 36.98 -39.92
C ILE A 520 -51.13 37.48 -41.13
N SER A 521 -50.45 38.62 -40.99
CA SER A 521 -49.55 39.12 -42.04
C SER A 521 -48.23 38.33 -42.10
N GLU A 522 -47.65 38.19 -43.29
CA GLU A 522 -46.38 37.47 -43.50
C GLU A 522 -45.25 37.96 -42.59
N ARG A 523 -45.14 39.28 -42.39
CA ARG A 523 -44.10 39.87 -41.52
C ARG A 523 -44.28 39.45 -40.05
N THR A 524 -45.50 39.47 -39.54
CA THR A 524 -45.80 39.09 -38.15
C THR A 524 -45.62 37.59 -37.95
N ALA A 525 -46.06 36.79 -38.92
CA ALA A 525 -45.87 35.35 -38.94
C ALA A 525 -44.39 34.95 -38.80
N TRP A 526 -43.52 35.49 -39.66
CA TRP A 526 -42.09 35.19 -39.57
C TRP A 526 -41.45 35.75 -38.30
N GLY A 527 -41.92 36.89 -37.78
CA GLY A 527 -41.51 37.41 -36.48
C GLY A 527 -41.71 36.40 -35.33
N ILE A 528 -42.88 35.75 -35.28
CA ILE A 528 -43.18 34.71 -34.28
C ILE A 528 -42.26 33.49 -34.45
N VAL A 529 -41.98 33.07 -35.68
CA VAL A 529 -41.04 31.96 -35.95
C VAL A 529 -39.62 32.33 -35.47
N PHE A 530 -39.15 33.55 -35.75
CA PHE A 530 -37.83 33.97 -35.27
C PHE A 530 -37.75 34.10 -33.75
N GLN A 531 -38.84 34.49 -33.07
CA GLN A 531 -38.90 34.47 -31.61
C GLN A 531 -38.70 33.05 -31.06
N ALA A 532 -39.29 32.03 -31.70
CA ALA A 532 -39.07 30.63 -31.31
C ALA A 532 -37.62 30.15 -31.56
N LEU A 533 -36.96 30.72 -32.57
CA LEU A 533 -35.58 30.41 -32.93
C LEU A 533 -34.51 31.20 -32.13
N VAL A 534 -34.91 32.09 -31.22
CA VAL A 534 -33.96 32.81 -30.36
C VAL A 534 -33.11 31.82 -29.56
N GLY A 535 -31.79 31.96 -29.65
CA GLY A 535 -30.83 31.08 -28.96
C GLY A 535 -30.61 29.72 -29.61
N HIS A 536 -31.23 29.44 -30.77
CA HIS A 536 -31.09 28.15 -31.43
C HIS A 536 -29.64 27.93 -31.93
N PRO A 537 -28.99 26.79 -31.61
CA PRO A 537 -27.57 26.60 -31.86
C PRO A 537 -27.21 26.36 -33.34
N LEU A 538 -28.20 25.99 -34.17
CA LEU A 538 -28.00 25.56 -35.56
C LEU A 538 -28.81 26.39 -36.57
N LEU A 539 -28.50 27.69 -36.67
CA LEU A 539 -29.07 28.60 -37.68
C LEU A 539 -28.01 28.96 -38.73
N PHE A 540 -28.40 28.91 -40.01
CA PHE A 540 -27.51 29.20 -41.13
C PHE A 540 -28.17 30.15 -42.13
N LEU A 541 -27.44 31.16 -42.59
CA LEU A 541 -27.87 31.97 -43.72
C LEU A 541 -27.73 31.15 -45.01
N ASP A 542 -28.79 31.12 -45.83
CA ASP A 542 -28.92 30.30 -47.04
C ASP A 542 -28.16 30.93 -48.22
N THR A 543 -26.83 30.96 -48.11
CA THR A 543 -25.89 31.37 -49.16
C THR A 543 -25.22 30.15 -49.80
N PRO A 544 -24.57 30.27 -50.99
CA PRO A 544 -23.88 29.15 -51.65
C PRO A 544 -22.91 28.38 -50.74
N VAL A 545 -22.33 29.08 -49.76
CA VAL A 545 -21.68 28.52 -48.58
C VAL A 545 -22.52 28.91 -47.36
N PRO A 546 -23.15 27.97 -46.64
CA PRO A 546 -23.97 28.29 -45.46
C PRO A 546 -23.14 29.00 -44.39
N ARG A 547 -23.60 30.15 -43.91
CA ARG A 547 -22.92 30.91 -42.85
C ARG A 547 -23.67 30.76 -41.53
N PRO A 548 -23.03 30.32 -40.44
CA PRO A 548 -23.71 30.23 -39.15
C PRO A 548 -24.08 31.64 -38.68
N ILE A 549 -25.30 31.77 -38.15
CA ILE A 549 -25.82 33.01 -37.60
C ILE A 549 -26.42 32.75 -36.21
N THR A 550 -26.55 33.80 -35.41
CA THR A 550 -27.18 33.71 -34.09
C THR A 550 -28.43 34.59 -34.07
N CYS A 551 -29.58 34.00 -33.74
CA CYS A 551 -30.79 34.76 -33.44
C CYS A 551 -30.78 35.10 -31.95
N ARG A 552 -30.87 36.39 -31.63
CA ARG A 552 -30.90 36.90 -30.26
C ARG A 552 -32.15 37.74 -30.09
N ALA A 553 -32.81 37.61 -28.94
CA ALA A 553 -33.81 38.58 -28.54
C ALA A 553 -33.10 39.91 -28.33
N ALA A 554 -33.59 40.97 -28.99
CA ALA A 554 -33.09 42.31 -28.79
C ALA A 554 -34.12 43.12 -28.02
N SER A 555 -33.68 43.80 -26.96
CA SER A 555 -34.40 44.94 -26.39
C SER A 555 -34.42 46.06 -27.44
N PRO A 556 -35.43 46.96 -27.46
CA PRO A 556 -35.48 48.04 -28.45
C PRO A 556 -34.15 48.79 -28.46
N TYR A 557 -33.54 48.88 -29.64
CA TYR A 557 -32.23 49.49 -29.81
C TYR A 557 -32.23 50.43 -31.00
N VAL A 558 -31.46 51.50 -30.89
CA VAL A 558 -31.24 52.44 -31.99
C VAL A 558 -29.99 51.98 -32.73
N ARG A 559 -30.14 51.65 -34.01
CA ARG A 559 -29.01 51.34 -34.88
C ARG A 559 -28.53 52.63 -35.53
N LEU A 560 -27.29 53.02 -35.25
CA LEU A 560 -26.61 54.12 -35.91
C LEU A 560 -25.81 53.57 -37.10
N LEU A 561 -26.19 53.92 -38.32
CA LEU A 561 -25.44 53.57 -39.53
C LEU A 561 -24.67 54.80 -40.02
N ASN A 562 -23.37 54.68 -40.24
CA ASN A 562 -22.56 55.75 -40.82
C ASN A 562 -22.63 55.65 -42.35
N ALA A 563 -23.32 56.60 -42.98
CA ALA A 563 -23.48 56.72 -44.43
C ALA A 563 -22.62 57.88 -44.96
N GLY A 564 -21.30 57.79 -44.77
CA GLY A 564 -20.32 58.76 -45.28
C GLY A 564 -20.39 60.10 -44.55
N ASN A 565 -21.26 61.00 -45.01
CA ASN A 565 -21.39 62.37 -44.48
C ASN A 565 -22.58 62.56 -43.51
N CYS A 566 -23.35 61.50 -43.23
CA CYS A 566 -24.45 61.55 -42.28
C CYS A 566 -24.56 60.26 -41.45
N TYR A 567 -25.21 60.37 -40.30
CA TYR A 567 -25.63 59.24 -39.48
C TYR A 567 -27.11 58.97 -39.70
N GLU A 568 -27.45 57.76 -40.11
CA GLU A 568 -28.84 57.29 -40.19
C GLU A 568 -29.21 56.62 -38.86
N PHE A 569 -30.27 57.11 -38.22
CA PHE A 569 -30.83 56.52 -37.00
C PHE A 569 -32.00 55.62 -37.38
N GLN A 570 -31.83 54.32 -37.20
CA GLN A 570 -32.93 53.37 -37.36
C GLN A 570 -33.42 52.94 -35.97
N LEU A 571 -34.59 53.45 -35.60
CA LEU A 571 -35.36 52.98 -34.44
C LEU A 571 -36.05 51.67 -34.82
N TRP A 572 -35.72 50.60 -34.10
CA TRP A 572 -36.44 49.33 -34.19
C TRP A 572 -37.32 49.19 -32.93
N PRO A 573 -38.60 49.60 -33.01
CA PRO A 573 -39.53 49.48 -31.90
C PRO A 573 -39.91 48.01 -31.64
N GLN A 574 -40.40 47.74 -30.43
CA GLN A 574 -40.85 46.43 -29.97
C GLN A 574 -41.98 45.84 -30.82
#